data_AF-A0A7S4A6B7-F1
#
_entry.id   AF-A0A7S4A6B7-F1
#
_cell.length_a   1.000
_cell.length_b   1.000
_cell.length_c   1.000
_cell.angle_alpha   90.00
_cell.angle_beta   90.00
_cell.angle_gamma   90.00
#
_symmetry.space_group_name_H-M   'P 1'
#
loop_
_entity.id
_entity.type
_entity.pdbx_description
1 polymer ?
#
loop_
_entity_poly.entity_id
_entity_poly.type
_entity_poly.pdbx_seq_one_letter_code
_entity_poly.pdbx_strand_id
1 'polypeptide(L)'
;MMHAAGVCVLTALRAAALTTPPPRTAPRTRLAATPRYTADSFPSDLAATDRVQQAYASAPESASLLPPELVQFGTGALLAYAIYLGPDWILAPLGWETNIRPGRAATDVLGQVIAPDSEFARERQAGFDAAAPVTVLGAAALLFLCLGFGAEAALCDALGSSTTFVGAWATCACIAGSVYEVGRPVTLNREEAMEEATLEEAFADFAERRFEQAPTAATNVIEITRAFRRSARGKASKYRSAEASVADVQIERLAKRWLRERGGVVTSSGFLKGVRLSDEPDVFR
;
A
#
# COMPACT_ATOMS: atom_id res chain seq x y z
N MET A 1 25.55 -9.61 -12.78
CA MET A 1 24.93 -9.21 -14.08
C MET A 1 23.40 -9.43 -14.10
N MET A 2 22.68 -9.18 -12.98
CA MET A 2 21.20 -9.29 -12.91
C MET A 2 20.51 -7.96 -12.52
N HIS A 3 21.19 -6.82 -12.61
CA HIS A 3 20.59 -5.50 -12.33
C HIS A 3 19.94 -4.83 -13.56
N ALA A 4 20.02 -5.43 -14.75
CA ALA A 4 19.52 -4.80 -15.98
C ALA A 4 18.03 -5.06 -16.27
N ALA A 5 17.44 -6.15 -15.76
CA ALA A 5 16.08 -6.55 -16.14
C ALA A 5 14.97 -5.72 -15.47
N GLY A 6 15.18 -5.26 -14.22
CA GLY A 6 14.18 -4.48 -13.48
C GLY A 6 14.01 -3.03 -13.97
N VAL A 7 15.07 -2.44 -14.54
CA VAL A 7 15.06 -1.04 -15.01
C VAL A 7 14.31 -0.87 -16.33
N CYS A 8 14.30 -1.89 -17.19
CA CYS A 8 13.62 -1.80 -18.50
C CYS A 8 12.09 -1.70 -18.40
N VAL A 9 11.45 -2.37 -17.42
CA VAL A 9 9.98 -2.37 -17.30
C VAL A 9 9.45 -1.03 -16.77
N LEU A 10 10.16 -0.41 -15.82
CA LEU A 10 9.81 0.91 -15.28
C LEU A 10 10.04 2.05 -16.29
N THR A 11 11.00 1.90 -17.20
CA THR A 11 11.28 2.91 -18.24
C THR A 11 10.23 2.89 -19.35
N ALA A 12 9.71 1.71 -19.72
CA ALA A 12 8.65 1.57 -20.72
C ALA A 12 7.30 2.18 -20.27
N LEU A 13 6.95 2.02 -18.98
CA LEU A 13 5.74 2.63 -18.40
C LEU A 13 5.82 4.16 -18.31
N ARG A 14 7.01 4.73 -18.11
CA ARG A 14 7.21 6.18 -18.04
C ARG A 14 7.16 6.85 -19.43
N ALA A 15 7.58 6.15 -20.48
CA ALA A 15 7.53 6.64 -21.86
C ALA A 15 6.08 6.71 -22.41
N ALA A 16 5.21 5.77 -22.02
CA ALA A 16 3.80 5.78 -22.42
C ALA A 16 2.97 6.90 -21.77
N ALA A 17 3.40 7.43 -20.62
CA ALA A 17 2.71 8.50 -19.90
C ALA A 17 3.03 9.92 -20.41
N LEU A 18 4.01 10.07 -21.31
CA LEU A 18 4.48 11.38 -21.80
C LEU A 18 4.03 11.71 -23.23
N THR A 19 3.19 10.87 -23.85
CA THR A 19 2.60 11.21 -25.15
C THR A 19 1.56 12.31 -24.97
N THR A 20 1.87 13.49 -25.47
CA THR A 20 0.94 14.63 -25.54
C THR A 20 -0.35 14.21 -26.26
N PRO A 21 -1.53 14.54 -25.71
CA PRO A 21 -2.80 14.21 -26.35
C PRO A 21 -2.90 14.91 -27.72
N PRO A 22 -3.47 14.26 -28.74
CA PRO A 22 -3.64 14.87 -30.06
C PRO A 22 -4.57 16.09 -29.99
N PRO A 23 -4.40 17.08 -30.89
CA PRO A 23 -5.25 18.26 -30.93
C PRO A 23 -6.71 17.87 -31.22
N ARG A 24 -7.62 18.34 -30.36
CA ARG A 24 -9.07 18.16 -30.51
C ARG A 24 -9.60 19.03 -31.65
N THR A 25 -9.62 18.48 -32.85
CA THR A 25 -10.44 18.97 -33.96
C THR A 25 -11.28 17.82 -34.51
N ALA A 26 -12.31 17.43 -33.75
CA ALA A 26 -13.35 16.52 -34.26
C ALA A 26 -14.70 17.27 -34.26
N PRO A 27 -15.46 17.22 -35.36
CA PRO A 27 -16.78 17.83 -35.44
C PRO A 27 -17.74 17.16 -34.45
N ARG A 28 -18.52 17.96 -33.73
CA ARG A 28 -19.58 17.50 -32.81
C ARG A 28 -20.61 16.64 -33.56
N THR A 29 -20.45 15.32 -33.52
CA THR A 29 -21.53 14.39 -33.86
C THR A 29 -22.56 14.45 -32.73
N ARG A 30 -23.81 14.76 -33.05
CA ARG A 30 -24.93 14.66 -32.09
C ARG A 30 -25.01 13.20 -31.64
N LEU A 31 -24.76 12.96 -30.34
CA LEU A 31 -25.06 11.68 -29.71
C LEU A 31 -26.55 11.39 -29.91
N ALA A 32 -26.85 10.31 -30.62
CA ALA A 32 -28.19 9.74 -30.63
C ALA A 32 -28.58 9.39 -29.19
N ALA A 33 -29.84 9.65 -28.84
CA ALA A 33 -30.36 9.44 -27.50
C ALA A 33 -30.06 8.01 -27.01
N THR A 34 -29.40 7.90 -25.85
CA THR A 34 -29.19 6.64 -25.16
C THR A 34 -30.55 6.02 -24.81
N PRO A 35 -30.82 4.76 -25.18
CA PRO A 35 -32.05 4.08 -24.80
C PRO A 35 -32.12 3.98 -23.27
N ARG A 36 -33.25 4.40 -22.70
CA ARG A 36 -33.55 4.20 -21.27
C ARG A 36 -33.73 2.70 -21.03
N TYR A 37 -32.81 2.09 -20.30
CA TYR A 37 -32.99 0.74 -19.77
C TYR A 37 -34.12 0.78 -18.73
N THR A 38 -35.25 0.18 -19.05
CA THR A 38 -36.32 -0.13 -18.10
C THR A 38 -36.01 -1.46 -17.41
N ALA A 39 -36.30 -1.56 -16.11
CA ALA A 39 -35.96 -2.71 -15.26
C ALA A 39 -36.54 -4.06 -15.72
N ASP A 40 -37.45 -4.07 -16.70
CA ASP A 40 -38.08 -5.27 -17.26
C ASP A 40 -37.25 -5.97 -18.36
N SER A 41 -36.08 -5.43 -18.72
CA SER A 41 -35.21 -5.98 -19.77
C SER A 41 -33.95 -6.65 -19.23
N PHE A 42 -34.02 -7.32 -18.09
CA PHE A 42 -33.09 -8.41 -17.81
C PHE A 42 -33.68 -9.66 -18.46
N PRO A 43 -33.17 -10.11 -19.62
CA PRO A 43 -33.56 -11.41 -20.10
C PRO A 43 -33.13 -12.41 -19.02
N SER A 44 -34.08 -13.21 -18.53
CA SER A 44 -33.85 -14.42 -17.75
C SER A 44 -33.19 -15.49 -18.64
N ASP A 45 -32.16 -15.10 -19.38
CA ASP A 45 -31.44 -15.89 -20.35
C ASP A 45 -30.45 -16.77 -19.59
N LEU A 46 -30.99 -17.76 -18.88
CA LEU A 46 -30.25 -18.97 -18.54
C LEU A 46 -29.56 -19.55 -19.78
N ALA A 47 -30.16 -19.34 -20.96
CA ALA A 47 -29.59 -19.66 -22.27
C ALA A 47 -28.35 -18.80 -22.64
N ALA A 48 -28.21 -17.57 -22.16
CA ALA A 48 -26.98 -16.78 -22.38
C ALA A 48 -25.85 -17.28 -21.48
N THR A 49 -26.14 -17.65 -20.22
CA THR A 49 -25.17 -18.34 -19.36
C THR A 49 -24.76 -19.69 -19.95
N ASP A 50 -25.70 -20.49 -20.48
CA ASP A 50 -25.41 -21.77 -21.14
C ASP A 50 -24.57 -21.58 -22.41
N ARG A 51 -24.83 -20.54 -23.21
CA ARG A 51 -24.03 -20.23 -24.40
C ARG A 51 -22.63 -19.74 -24.04
N VAL A 52 -22.48 -18.97 -22.96
CA VAL A 52 -21.16 -18.55 -22.45
C VAL A 52 -20.40 -19.75 -21.89
N GLN A 53 -21.07 -20.65 -21.16
CA GLN A 53 -20.47 -21.90 -20.68
C GLN A 53 -20.10 -22.84 -21.85
N GLN A 54 -20.97 -23.00 -22.85
CA GLN A 54 -20.67 -23.77 -24.05
C GLN A 54 -19.54 -23.14 -24.87
N ALA A 55 -19.48 -21.80 -24.96
CA ALA A 55 -18.38 -21.11 -25.63
C ALA A 55 -17.05 -21.27 -24.86
N TYR A 56 -17.07 -21.29 -23.53
CA TYR A 56 -15.90 -21.60 -22.72
C TYR A 56 -15.49 -23.07 -22.81
N ALA A 57 -16.46 -23.99 -22.87
CA ALA A 57 -16.22 -25.42 -22.99
C ALA A 57 -15.79 -25.85 -24.42
N SER A 58 -16.15 -25.06 -25.44
CA SER A 58 -15.75 -25.27 -26.83
C SER A 58 -14.60 -24.38 -27.29
N ALA A 59 -14.15 -23.46 -26.44
CA ALA A 59 -12.89 -22.76 -26.66
C ALA A 59 -11.78 -23.81 -26.65
N PRO A 60 -10.97 -23.92 -27.72
CA PRO A 60 -9.92 -24.90 -27.74
C PRO A 60 -8.94 -24.62 -26.59
N GLU A 61 -8.50 -25.66 -25.88
CA GLU A 61 -7.44 -25.60 -24.85
C GLU A 61 -6.18 -24.85 -25.33
N SER A 62 -6.03 -24.65 -26.64
CA SER A 62 -5.02 -23.84 -27.30
C SER A 62 -5.20 -22.31 -27.20
N ALA A 63 -6.11 -21.79 -26.37
CA ALA A 63 -6.25 -20.33 -26.17
C ALA A 63 -5.08 -19.71 -25.38
N SER A 64 -4.21 -20.54 -24.77
CA SER A 64 -2.92 -20.11 -24.23
C SER A 64 -1.90 -19.99 -25.37
N LEU A 65 -1.39 -18.78 -25.61
CA LEU A 65 -0.22 -18.55 -26.48
C LEU A 65 1.08 -19.16 -25.89
N LEU A 66 1.03 -19.66 -24.65
CA LEU A 66 2.17 -20.19 -23.91
C LEU A 66 2.10 -21.73 -23.79
N PRO A 67 3.26 -22.42 -23.79
CA PRO A 67 3.36 -23.84 -23.44
C PRO A 67 2.70 -24.15 -22.08
N PRO A 68 2.05 -25.31 -21.93
CA PRO A 68 1.35 -25.68 -20.70
C PRO A 68 2.26 -25.69 -19.47
N GLU A 69 3.53 -26.05 -19.64
CA GLU A 69 4.53 -26.03 -18.58
C GLU A 69 4.80 -24.61 -18.07
N LEU A 70 4.77 -23.61 -18.95
CA LEU A 70 4.93 -22.20 -18.57
C LEU A 70 3.68 -21.67 -17.86
N VAL A 71 2.48 -22.12 -18.27
CA VAL A 71 1.23 -21.77 -17.61
C VAL A 71 1.19 -22.33 -16.19
N GLN A 72 1.58 -23.60 -16.03
CA GLN A 72 1.68 -24.26 -14.73
C GLN A 72 2.72 -23.56 -13.85
N PHE A 73 3.95 -23.37 -14.37
CA PHE A 73 4.98 -22.64 -13.63
C PHE A 73 4.54 -21.23 -13.20
N GLY A 74 3.91 -20.49 -14.11
CA GLY A 74 3.38 -19.16 -13.84
C GLY A 74 2.29 -19.17 -12.77
N THR A 75 1.41 -20.17 -12.80
CA THR A 75 0.33 -20.34 -11.82
C THR A 75 0.89 -20.61 -10.42
N GLY A 76 1.79 -21.58 -10.29
CA GLY A 76 2.45 -21.87 -9.02
C GLY A 76 3.25 -20.68 -8.47
N ALA A 77 3.95 -19.94 -9.33
CA ALA A 77 4.67 -18.72 -8.93
C ALA A 77 3.72 -17.58 -8.50
N LEU A 78 2.59 -17.40 -9.17
CA LEU A 78 1.57 -16.43 -8.76
C LEU A 78 0.95 -16.82 -7.42
N LEU A 79 0.60 -18.09 -7.21
CA LEU A 79 0.11 -18.57 -5.92
C LEU A 79 1.15 -18.37 -4.81
N ALA A 80 2.43 -18.65 -5.08
CA ALA A 80 3.51 -18.37 -4.14
C ALA A 80 3.54 -16.89 -3.73
N TYR A 81 3.41 -15.98 -4.69
CA TYR A 81 3.38 -14.54 -4.42
C TYR A 81 2.11 -14.11 -3.67
N ALA A 82 0.94 -14.66 -4.03
CA ALA A 82 -0.31 -14.40 -3.32
C ALA A 82 -0.24 -14.85 -1.84
N ILE A 83 0.33 -16.04 -1.57
CA ILE A 83 0.54 -16.54 -0.20
C ILE A 83 1.54 -15.66 0.55
N TYR A 84 2.61 -15.20 -0.12
CA TYR A 84 3.59 -14.29 0.45
C TYR A 84 2.94 -12.96 0.93
N LEU A 85 2.04 -12.38 0.12
CA LEU A 85 1.30 -11.16 0.45
C LEU A 85 0.30 -11.37 1.60
N GLY A 86 -0.27 -12.57 1.67
CA GLY A 86 -1.17 -13.01 2.73
C GLY A 86 -2.65 -12.82 2.44
N PRO A 87 -3.52 -13.27 3.36
CA PRO A 87 -4.95 -13.41 3.10
C PRO A 87 -5.77 -12.14 3.40
N ASP A 88 -5.17 -11.08 3.92
CA ASP A 88 -5.95 -9.93 4.44
C ASP A 88 -6.83 -9.27 3.37
N TRP A 89 -6.48 -9.35 2.08
CA TRP A 89 -7.34 -8.85 1.01
C TRP A 89 -8.70 -9.58 0.93
N ILE A 90 -8.75 -10.85 1.33
CA ILE A 90 -9.99 -11.65 1.45
C ILE A 90 -10.73 -11.30 2.74
N LEU A 91 -9.98 -11.04 3.82
CA LEU A 91 -10.54 -10.82 5.15
C LEU A 91 -11.02 -9.39 5.37
N ALA A 92 -10.46 -8.41 4.66
CA ALA A 92 -10.77 -6.99 4.82
C ALA A 92 -12.25 -6.65 4.56
N PRO A 93 -12.92 -7.18 3.51
CA PRO A 93 -14.37 -7.00 3.33
C PRO A 93 -15.23 -7.54 4.50
N LEU A 94 -14.70 -8.49 5.27
CA LEU A 94 -15.36 -9.07 6.45
C LEU A 94 -15.06 -8.30 7.74
N GLY A 95 -14.20 -7.28 7.69
CA GLY A 95 -13.72 -6.55 8.86
C GLY A 95 -12.75 -7.35 9.75
N TRP A 96 -12.16 -8.43 9.21
CA TRP A 96 -11.24 -9.32 9.94
C TRP A 96 -9.78 -9.05 9.55
N GLU A 97 -9.36 -7.79 9.58
CA GLU A 97 -7.99 -7.42 9.24
C GLU A 97 -7.03 -7.91 10.34
N THR A 98 -6.14 -8.84 9.99
CA THR A 98 -5.20 -9.43 10.95
C THR A 98 -3.86 -8.70 11.00
N ASN A 99 -3.58 -7.85 10.00
CA ASN A 99 -2.28 -7.22 9.76
C ASN A 99 -1.13 -8.24 9.66
N ILE A 100 -1.43 -9.50 9.35
CA ILE A 100 -0.42 -10.55 9.22
C ILE A 100 0.29 -10.33 7.88
N ARG A 101 1.62 -10.26 7.95
CA ARG A 101 2.51 -10.21 6.78
C ARG A 101 3.28 -11.54 6.70
N PRO A 102 2.78 -12.56 5.98
CA PRO A 102 3.42 -13.88 5.97
C PRO A 102 4.87 -13.82 5.48
N GLY A 103 5.16 -13.03 4.45
CA GLY A 103 6.53 -12.80 3.99
C GLY A 103 7.44 -12.25 5.10
N ARG A 104 6.95 -11.29 5.87
CA ARG A 104 7.65 -10.69 7.01
C ARG A 104 7.92 -11.75 8.09
N ALA A 105 6.88 -12.47 8.51
CA ALA A 105 6.98 -13.51 9.53
C ALA A 105 7.91 -14.67 9.10
N ALA A 106 7.85 -15.10 7.83
CA ALA A 106 8.72 -16.15 7.31
C ALA A 106 10.19 -15.72 7.31
N THR A 107 10.48 -14.48 6.88
CA THR A 107 11.85 -13.95 6.92
C THR A 107 12.37 -13.76 8.35
N ASP A 108 11.50 -13.48 9.32
CA ASP A 108 11.88 -13.44 10.74
C ASP A 108 12.30 -14.82 11.26
N VAL A 109 11.45 -15.82 11.05
CA VAL A 109 11.73 -17.19 11.49
C VAL A 109 12.97 -17.73 10.80
N LEU A 110 13.07 -17.58 9.47
CA LEU A 110 14.23 -18.03 8.72
C LEU A 110 15.50 -17.24 9.09
N GLY A 111 15.38 -15.95 9.40
CA GLY A 111 16.47 -15.12 9.90
C GLY A 111 17.08 -15.64 11.19
N GLN A 112 16.22 -16.00 12.15
CA GLN A 112 16.64 -16.57 13.43
C GLN A 112 17.34 -17.93 13.27
N VAL A 113 17.00 -18.70 12.23
CA VAL A 113 17.61 -20.02 11.98
C VAL A 113 18.89 -19.92 11.17
N ILE A 114 18.91 -19.12 10.11
CA ILE A 114 20.00 -19.05 9.13
C ILE A 114 21.09 -18.06 9.56
N ALA A 115 20.70 -16.96 10.22
CA ALA A 115 21.58 -15.86 10.57
C ALA A 115 21.25 -15.28 11.97
N PRO A 116 21.29 -16.10 13.05
CA PRO A 116 20.85 -15.70 14.38
C PRO A 116 21.59 -14.48 14.95
N ASP A 117 22.90 -14.40 14.71
CA ASP A 117 23.75 -13.33 15.24
C ASP A 117 23.84 -12.09 14.33
N SER A 118 23.06 -12.06 13.25
CA SER A 118 23.07 -10.94 12.31
C SER A 118 22.41 -9.70 12.90
N GLU A 119 22.84 -8.52 12.43
CA GLU A 119 22.17 -7.26 12.74
C GLU A 119 20.69 -7.30 12.36
N PHE A 120 20.37 -7.86 11.18
CA PHE A 120 19.00 -8.11 10.75
C PHE A 120 18.16 -8.83 11.82
N ALA A 121 18.62 -9.98 12.32
CA ALA A 121 17.85 -10.75 13.30
C ALA A 121 17.58 -9.95 14.58
N ARG A 122 18.57 -9.18 15.06
CA ARG A 122 18.42 -8.30 16.23
C ARG A 122 17.45 -7.15 15.99
N GLU A 123 17.54 -6.48 14.85
CA GLU A 123 16.62 -5.38 14.49
C GLU A 123 15.18 -5.85 14.37
N ARG A 124 14.97 -7.02 13.75
CA ARG A 124 13.64 -7.62 13.58
C ARG A 124 13.02 -8.05 14.90
N GLN A 125 13.83 -8.61 15.82
CA GLN A 125 13.38 -8.89 17.19
C GLN A 125 12.99 -7.63 17.96
N ALA A 126 13.66 -6.50 17.69
CA ALA A 126 13.30 -5.20 18.24
C ALA A 126 12.06 -4.56 17.55
N GLY A 127 11.46 -5.22 16.56
CA GLY A 127 10.26 -4.77 15.87
C GLY A 127 10.52 -3.81 14.69
N PHE A 128 11.78 -3.48 14.40
CA PHE A 128 12.13 -2.59 13.29
C PHE A 128 12.09 -3.30 11.95
N ASP A 129 11.97 -2.54 10.88
CA ASP A 129 12.20 -3.05 9.54
C ASP A 129 13.69 -3.07 9.23
N ALA A 130 14.22 -4.25 8.89
CA ALA A 130 15.61 -4.44 8.53
C ALA A 130 15.68 -5.30 7.29
N ALA A 131 16.63 -4.98 6.40
CA ALA A 131 16.81 -5.71 5.16
C ALA A 131 17.31 -7.14 5.46
N ALA A 132 16.57 -8.13 4.99
CA ALA A 132 16.95 -9.52 5.15
C ALA A 132 18.22 -9.84 4.30
N PRO A 133 19.18 -10.60 4.84
CA PRO A 133 20.31 -11.11 4.05
C PRO A 133 19.82 -11.92 2.85
N VAL A 134 20.60 -11.90 1.76
CA VAL A 134 20.25 -12.61 0.50
C VAL A 134 19.97 -14.10 0.73
N THR A 135 20.67 -14.73 1.67
CA THR A 135 20.45 -16.14 2.04
C THR A 135 19.06 -16.37 2.65
N VAL A 136 18.61 -15.46 3.53
CA VAL A 136 17.27 -15.50 4.14
C VAL A 136 16.19 -15.22 3.08
N LEU A 137 16.43 -14.24 2.20
CA LEU A 137 15.52 -13.94 1.08
C LEU A 137 15.38 -15.13 0.13
N GLY A 138 16.49 -15.79 -0.22
CA GLY A 138 16.49 -16.99 -1.06
C GLY A 138 15.73 -18.15 -0.42
N ALA A 139 15.95 -18.38 0.89
CA ALA A 139 15.22 -19.40 1.63
C ALA A 139 13.71 -19.10 1.71
N ALA A 140 13.33 -17.84 1.96
CA ALA A 140 11.94 -17.43 1.99
C ALA A 140 11.28 -17.57 0.61
N ALA A 141 11.96 -17.14 -0.47
CA ALA A 141 11.48 -17.31 -1.83
C ALA A 141 11.26 -18.79 -2.17
N LEU A 142 12.21 -19.66 -1.83
CA LEU A 142 12.07 -21.10 -2.02
C LEU A 142 10.89 -21.67 -1.23
N LEU A 143 10.73 -21.27 0.03
CA LEU A 143 9.60 -21.68 0.87
C LEU A 143 8.26 -21.33 0.21
N PHE A 144 8.08 -20.07 -0.18
CA PHE A 144 6.82 -19.64 -0.80
C PHE A 144 6.60 -20.28 -2.18
N LEU A 145 7.66 -20.53 -2.96
CA LEU A 145 7.55 -21.29 -4.20
C LEU A 145 7.05 -22.72 -3.94
N CYS A 146 7.63 -23.42 -2.97
CA CYS A 146 7.16 -24.76 -2.58
C CYS A 146 5.69 -24.74 -2.13
N LEU A 147 5.29 -23.74 -1.36
CA LEU A 147 3.89 -23.56 -0.94
C LEU A 147 2.97 -23.24 -2.12
N GLY A 148 3.40 -22.40 -3.06
CA GLY A 148 2.65 -22.03 -4.25
C GLY A 148 2.41 -23.21 -5.18
N PHE A 149 3.45 -23.99 -5.49
CA PHE A 149 3.32 -25.22 -6.28
C PHE A 149 2.51 -26.31 -5.56
N GLY A 150 2.66 -26.41 -4.24
CA GLY A 150 1.82 -27.32 -3.43
C GLY A 150 0.35 -26.92 -3.45
N ALA A 151 0.06 -25.63 -3.32
CA ALA A 151 -1.29 -25.09 -3.40
C ALA A 151 -1.89 -25.26 -4.80
N GLU A 152 -1.11 -25.04 -5.84
CA GLU A 152 -1.52 -25.30 -7.22
C GLU A 152 -1.93 -26.76 -7.41
N ALA A 153 -1.05 -27.71 -7.01
CA ALA A 153 -1.34 -29.13 -7.13
C ALA A 153 -2.60 -29.53 -6.37
N ALA A 154 -2.77 -29.04 -5.14
CA ALA A 154 -3.95 -29.32 -4.32
C ALA A 154 -5.24 -28.72 -4.91
N LEU A 155 -5.20 -27.49 -5.42
CA LEU A 155 -6.35 -26.83 -6.03
C LEU A 155 -6.72 -27.48 -7.36
N CYS A 156 -5.75 -27.83 -8.18
CA CYS A 156 -5.98 -28.55 -9.43
C CYS A 156 -6.58 -29.94 -9.15
N ASP A 157 -6.10 -30.68 -8.16
CA ASP A 157 -6.69 -31.96 -7.76
C ASP A 157 -8.15 -31.80 -7.29
N ALA A 158 -8.40 -30.82 -6.41
CA ALA A 158 -9.73 -30.56 -5.87
C ALA A 158 -10.75 -30.05 -6.90
N LEU A 159 -10.31 -29.32 -7.92
CA LEU A 159 -11.16 -28.67 -8.93
C LEU A 159 -11.22 -29.42 -10.27
N GLY A 160 -10.72 -30.65 -10.35
CA GLY A 160 -10.80 -31.46 -11.56
C GLY A 160 -9.84 -31.02 -12.68
N SER A 161 -8.62 -30.66 -12.30
CA SER A 161 -7.48 -30.33 -13.17
C SER A 161 -7.64 -29.03 -13.99
N SER A 162 -8.44 -28.07 -13.53
CA SER A 162 -8.60 -26.78 -14.21
C SER A 162 -7.48 -25.78 -13.88
N THR A 163 -6.29 -25.96 -14.48
CA THR A 163 -5.14 -25.06 -14.28
C THR A 163 -5.45 -23.61 -14.67
N THR A 164 -6.24 -23.39 -15.73
CA THR A 164 -6.62 -22.05 -16.19
C THR A 164 -7.45 -21.29 -15.15
N PHE A 165 -8.39 -21.98 -14.48
CA PHE A 165 -9.19 -21.37 -13.43
C PHE A 165 -8.35 -21.02 -12.21
N VAL A 166 -7.47 -21.94 -11.78
CA VAL A 166 -6.53 -21.71 -10.67
C VAL A 166 -5.58 -20.54 -10.98
N GLY A 167 -5.05 -20.47 -12.21
CA GLY A 167 -4.20 -19.36 -12.67
C GLY A 167 -4.90 -18.00 -12.70
N ALA A 168 -6.16 -17.96 -13.14
CA ALA A 168 -6.96 -16.73 -13.09
C ALA A 168 -7.19 -16.26 -11.64
N TRP A 169 -7.51 -17.19 -10.74
CA TRP A 169 -7.68 -16.88 -9.32
C TRP A 169 -6.37 -16.39 -8.67
N ALA A 170 -5.25 -17.06 -8.96
CA ALA A 170 -3.92 -16.65 -8.51
C ALA A 170 -3.57 -15.23 -8.97
N THR A 171 -3.88 -14.89 -10.23
CA THR A 171 -3.67 -13.54 -10.78
C THR A 171 -4.49 -12.50 -10.02
N CYS A 172 -5.78 -12.75 -9.80
CA CYS A 172 -6.66 -11.87 -9.03
C CYS A 172 -6.15 -11.68 -7.60
N ALA A 173 -5.73 -12.77 -6.94
CA ALA A 173 -5.18 -12.74 -5.59
C ALA A 173 -3.89 -11.92 -5.50
N CYS A 174 -2.99 -12.04 -6.49
CA CYS A 174 -1.78 -11.22 -6.57
C CYS A 174 -2.10 -9.73 -6.70
N ILE A 175 -3.03 -9.37 -7.58
CA ILE A 175 -3.42 -7.96 -7.78
C ILE A 175 -4.06 -7.41 -6.49
N ALA A 176 -5.02 -8.12 -5.92
CA ALA A 176 -5.71 -7.70 -4.70
C ALA A 176 -4.75 -7.59 -3.51
N GLY A 177 -3.90 -8.60 -3.31
CA GLY A 177 -2.87 -8.59 -2.27
C GLY A 177 -1.86 -7.46 -2.45
N SER A 178 -1.46 -7.14 -3.68
CA SER A 178 -0.52 -6.05 -3.95
C SER A 178 -1.13 -4.68 -3.63
N VAL A 179 -2.40 -4.47 -4.02
CA VAL A 179 -3.14 -3.24 -3.67
C VAL A 179 -3.27 -3.12 -2.16
N TYR A 180 -3.55 -4.23 -1.47
CA TYR A 180 -3.66 -4.25 -0.02
C TYR A 180 -2.32 -3.95 0.67
N GLU A 181 -1.21 -4.52 0.19
CA GLU A 181 0.13 -4.28 0.74
C GLU A 181 0.53 -2.81 0.65
N VAL A 182 0.16 -2.11 -0.44
CA VAL A 182 0.39 -0.66 -0.59
C VAL A 182 -0.39 0.16 0.46
N GLY A 183 -1.56 -0.32 0.89
CA GLY A 183 -2.39 0.33 1.89
C GLY A 183 -1.98 0.03 3.34
N ARG A 184 -1.13 -0.97 3.59
CA ARG A 184 -0.77 -1.40 4.95
C ARG A 184 0.13 -0.37 5.66
N PRO A 185 0.01 -0.21 7.00
CA PRO A 185 0.87 0.67 7.78
C PRO A 185 2.35 0.30 7.62
N VAL A 186 3.18 1.22 7.13
CA VAL A 186 4.61 0.98 6.89
C VAL A 186 5.33 0.68 8.21
N THR A 187 6.12 -0.38 8.21
CA THR A 187 7.05 -0.69 9.29
C THR A 187 8.34 0.09 9.06
N LEU A 188 8.76 0.87 10.04
CA LEU A 188 9.91 1.75 9.92
C LEU A 188 11.20 1.03 10.28
N ASN A 189 12.29 1.39 9.63
CA ASN A 189 13.61 1.00 10.11
C ASN A 189 13.97 1.78 11.40
N ARG A 190 15.04 1.36 12.09
CA ARG A 190 15.41 1.99 13.37
C ARG A 190 15.71 3.48 13.23
N GLU A 191 16.45 3.86 12.18
CA GLU A 191 16.83 5.26 11.97
C GLU A 191 15.60 6.13 11.72
N GLU A 192 14.70 5.68 10.85
CA GLU A 192 13.41 6.33 10.57
C GLU A 192 12.55 6.44 11.83
N ALA A 193 12.45 5.37 12.63
CA ALA A 193 11.69 5.39 13.88
C ALA A 193 12.29 6.38 14.89
N MET A 194 13.62 6.49 14.98
CA MET A 194 14.29 7.47 15.83
C MET A 194 14.09 8.91 15.31
N GLU A 195 14.12 9.11 13.99
CA GLU A 195 13.84 10.41 13.38
C GLU A 195 12.39 10.85 13.60
N GLU A 196 11.44 9.93 13.45
CA GLU A 196 10.02 10.17 13.74
C GLU A 196 9.81 10.49 15.23
N ALA A 197 10.42 9.73 16.14
CA ALA A 197 10.37 10.01 17.57
C ALA A 197 10.96 11.39 17.92
N THR A 198 12.07 11.77 17.28
CA THR A 198 12.70 13.09 17.46
C THR A 198 11.79 14.21 16.96
N LEU A 199 11.11 14.01 15.83
CA LEU A 199 10.15 14.96 15.29
C LEU A 199 8.91 15.08 16.18
N GLU A 200 8.40 13.96 16.68
CA GLU A 200 7.29 13.91 17.63
C GLU A 200 7.60 14.69 18.91
N GLU A 201 8.78 14.47 19.49
CA GLU A 201 9.23 15.18 20.67
C GLU A 201 9.39 16.68 20.39
N ALA A 202 10.03 17.05 19.28
CA ALA A 202 10.17 18.45 18.88
C ALA A 202 8.81 19.15 18.66
N PHE A 203 7.83 18.43 18.11
CA PHE A 203 6.48 18.94 17.92
C PHE A 203 5.73 19.06 19.25
N ALA A 204 5.87 18.09 20.15
CA ALA A 204 5.29 18.17 21.50
C ALA A 204 5.82 19.38 22.26
N ASP A 205 7.14 19.58 22.27
CA ASP A 205 7.79 20.76 22.88
C ASP A 205 7.28 22.08 22.28
N PHE A 206 7.04 22.12 20.97
CA PHE A 206 6.45 23.27 20.31
C PHE A 206 4.99 23.50 20.74
N ALA A 207 4.18 22.44 20.73
CA ALA A 207 2.76 22.51 21.06
C ALA A 207 2.56 22.94 22.52
N GLU A 208 3.33 22.40 23.46
CA GLU A 208 3.24 22.77 24.88
C GLU A 208 3.57 24.23 25.15
N ARG A 209 4.47 24.83 24.37
CA ARG A 209 4.82 26.26 24.50
C ARG A 209 3.85 27.18 23.77
N ARG A 210 3.36 26.76 22.60
CA ARG A 210 2.67 27.65 21.66
C ARG A 210 1.16 27.45 21.64
N PHE A 211 0.64 26.32 22.09
CA PHE A 211 -0.80 26.07 22.10
C PHE A 211 -1.41 26.54 23.41
N GLU A 212 -2.25 27.57 23.32
CA GLU A 212 -3.10 28.03 24.40
C GLU A 212 -4.47 27.36 24.28
N GLN A 213 -4.99 26.84 25.40
CA GLN A 213 -6.34 26.31 25.45
C GLN A 213 -7.34 27.47 25.49
N ALA A 214 -8.13 27.60 24.43
CA ALA A 214 -9.14 28.64 24.28
C ALA A 214 -10.42 28.02 23.71
N PRO A 215 -11.48 27.78 24.52
CA PRO A 215 -12.66 27.01 24.12
C PRO A 215 -13.38 27.53 22.87
N THR A 216 -13.30 28.84 22.61
CA THR A 216 -13.92 29.51 21.45
C THR A 216 -13.00 29.61 20.25
N ALA A 217 -11.71 29.29 20.40
CA ALA A 217 -10.73 29.39 19.33
C ALA A 217 -10.76 28.14 18.43
N ALA A 218 -10.41 28.37 17.17
CA ALA A 218 -10.13 27.30 16.22
C ALA A 218 -8.97 27.76 15.34
N THR A 219 -7.85 27.06 15.39
CA THR A 219 -6.67 27.37 14.56
C THR A 219 -6.57 26.39 13.39
N ASN A 220 -6.26 26.92 12.21
CA ASN A 220 -6.07 26.10 11.03
C ASN A 220 -4.75 25.33 11.10
N VAL A 221 -4.74 24.06 10.68
CA VAL A 221 -3.52 23.24 10.65
C VAL A 221 -2.40 23.89 9.84
N ILE A 222 -2.70 24.58 8.74
CA ILE A 222 -1.71 25.28 7.91
C ILE A 222 -0.99 26.37 8.73
N GLU A 223 -1.72 27.08 9.59
CA GLU A 223 -1.13 28.11 10.46
C GLU A 223 -0.22 27.47 11.50
N ILE A 224 -0.61 26.32 12.06
CA ILE A 224 0.19 25.53 12.99
C ILE A 224 1.46 25.04 12.31
N THR A 225 1.36 24.45 11.12
CA THR A 225 2.52 23.98 10.35
C THR A 225 3.49 25.11 10.04
N ARG A 226 2.96 26.27 9.63
CA ARG A 226 3.78 27.47 9.39
C ARG A 226 4.43 27.98 10.68
N ALA A 227 3.71 28.01 11.80
CA ALA A 227 4.25 28.42 13.09
C ALA A 227 5.31 27.45 13.61
N PHE A 228 5.12 26.13 13.41
CA PHE A 228 6.11 25.11 13.74
C PHE A 228 7.41 25.32 12.95
N ARG A 229 7.32 25.50 11.62
CA ARG A 229 8.49 25.78 10.77
C ARG A 229 9.19 27.09 11.12
N ARG A 230 8.45 28.12 11.56
CA ARG A 230 9.04 29.39 12.02
C ARG A 230 9.65 29.31 13.41
N SER A 231 9.26 28.32 14.22
CA SER A 231 9.77 28.17 15.58
C SER A 231 11.26 27.79 15.56
N ALA A 232 12.11 28.78 15.74
CA ALA A 232 13.57 28.64 15.66
C ALA A 232 14.22 28.26 17.01
N ARG A 233 13.48 27.66 17.94
CA ARG A 233 14.00 27.30 19.28
C ARG A 233 13.94 25.81 19.56
N GLY A 234 15.07 25.27 20.03
CA GLY A 234 15.22 23.89 20.47
C GLY A 234 15.33 22.90 19.31
N LYS A 235 14.82 21.68 19.53
CA LYS A 235 14.86 20.58 18.56
C LYS A 235 14.15 20.89 17.24
N ALA A 236 13.19 21.83 17.25
CA ALA A 236 12.44 22.28 16.07
C ALA A 236 13.29 23.04 15.03
N SER A 237 14.45 23.59 15.41
CA SER A 237 15.29 24.38 14.48
C SER A 237 15.81 23.56 13.28
N LYS A 238 15.93 22.23 13.41
CA LYS A 238 16.33 21.33 12.31
C LYS A 238 15.28 21.28 11.19
N TYR A 239 14.01 21.56 11.49
CA TYR A 239 12.87 21.42 10.58
C TYR A 239 12.44 22.73 9.92
N ARG A 240 13.31 23.75 9.96
CA ARG A 240 13.02 25.12 9.55
C ARG A 240 12.96 25.34 8.04
N SER A 241 13.84 24.70 7.26
CA SER A 241 13.86 24.87 5.80
C SER A 241 12.78 24.01 5.13
N ALA A 242 12.24 24.47 3.99
CA ALA A 242 11.40 23.63 3.13
C ALA A 242 12.19 22.44 2.53
N GLU A 243 13.53 22.55 2.54
CA GLU A 243 14.49 21.49 2.22
C GLU A 243 14.74 20.53 3.40
N ALA A 244 14.24 20.84 4.60
CA ALA A 244 14.27 19.89 5.70
C ALA A 244 13.38 18.69 5.35
N SER A 245 13.84 17.49 5.69
CA SER A 245 13.30 16.18 5.29
C SER A 245 11.83 15.90 5.68
N VAL A 246 11.13 16.84 6.28
CA VAL A 246 9.78 16.65 6.84
C VAL A 246 8.74 17.37 5.99
N ALA A 247 7.78 16.59 5.49
CA ALA A 247 6.66 17.10 4.70
C ALA A 247 5.61 17.79 5.58
N ASP A 248 4.94 18.83 5.06
CA ASP A 248 3.87 19.53 5.79
C ASP A 248 2.75 18.59 6.26
N VAL A 249 2.48 17.53 5.48
CA VAL A 249 1.51 16.49 5.81
C VAL A 249 1.89 15.73 7.09
N GLN A 250 3.19 15.53 7.36
CA GLN A 250 3.64 14.87 8.60
C GLN A 250 3.39 15.78 9.82
N ILE A 251 3.70 17.08 9.72
CA ILE A 251 3.42 18.06 10.78
C ILE A 251 1.91 18.20 11.02
N GLU A 252 1.11 18.18 9.96
CA GLU A 252 -0.35 18.15 10.06
C GLU A 252 -0.85 16.91 10.82
N ARG A 253 -0.32 15.71 10.50
CA ARG A 253 -0.68 14.47 11.21
C ARG A 253 -0.31 14.56 12.68
N LEU A 254 0.87 15.10 13.00
CA LEU A 254 1.33 15.33 14.37
C LEU A 254 0.38 16.23 15.14
N ALA A 255 0.01 17.39 14.58
CA ALA A 255 -0.92 18.32 15.20
C ALA A 255 -2.27 17.67 15.51
N LYS A 256 -2.83 16.91 14.55
CA LYS A 256 -4.10 16.22 14.71
C LYS A 256 -4.02 15.12 15.76
N ARG A 257 -2.95 14.31 15.74
CA ARG A 257 -2.72 13.22 16.71
C ARG A 257 -2.58 13.77 18.12
N TRP A 258 -1.69 14.76 18.31
CA TRP A 258 -1.44 15.41 19.60
C TRP A 258 -2.73 15.95 20.26
N LEU A 259 -3.62 16.55 19.47
CA LEU A 259 -4.90 17.08 19.98
C LEU A 259 -5.90 15.96 20.31
N ARG A 260 -6.00 14.93 19.46
CA ARG A 260 -6.93 13.81 19.67
C ARG A 260 -6.58 13.02 20.92
N GLU A 261 -5.29 12.80 21.18
CA GLU A 261 -4.80 12.15 22.41
C GLU A 261 -5.20 12.90 23.69
N ARG A 262 -5.42 14.22 23.57
CA ARG A 262 -5.88 15.08 24.67
C ARG A 262 -7.41 15.31 24.65
N GLY A 263 -8.15 14.52 23.89
CA GLY A 263 -9.62 14.59 23.79
C GLY A 263 -10.16 15.78 22.98
N GLY A 264 -9.31 16.47 22.23
CA GLY A 264 -9.74 17.61 21.42
C GLY A 264 -10.36 17.20 20.08
N VAL A 265 -11.02 18.17 19.43
CA VAL A 265 -11.81 17.94 18.20
C VAL A 265 -11.12 18.56 16.99
N VAL A 266 -10.91 17.75 15.95
CA VAL A 266 -10.41 18.18 14.64
C VAL A 266 -11.58 18.25 13.65
N THR A 267 -11.79 19.38 12.99
CA THR A 267 -12.84 19.53 11.97
C THR A 267 -12.45 18.89 10.64
N SER A 268 -13.45 18.56 9.82
CA SER A 268 -13.24 18.10 8.43
C SER A 268 -12.50 19.13 7.56
N SER A 269 -12.63 20.42 7.88
CA SER A 269 -11.93 21.53 7.22
C SER A 269 -10.48 21.74 7.70
N GLY A 270 -9.97 20.91 8.61
CA GLY A 270 -8.59 21.01 9.08
C GLY A 270 -8.36 22.09 10.15
N PHE A 271 -9.35 22.36 11.01
CA PHE A 271 -9.19 23.23 12.16
C PHE A 271 -9.13 22.42 13.46
N LEU A 272 -8.27 22.86 14.38
CA LEU A 272 -8.14 22.32 15.72
C LEU A 272 -8.98 23.20 16.66
N LYS A 273 -10.11 22.68 17.15
CA LYS A 273 -10.99 23.41 18.07
C LYS A 273 -10.41 23.46 19.48
N GLY A 274 -10.61 24.56 20.17
CA GLY A 274 -10.12 24.74 21.54
C GLY A 274 -8.65 25.15 21.61
N VAL A 275 -7.99 25.34 20.47
CA VAL A 275 -6.57 25.67 20.38
C VAL A 275 -6.42 27.05 19.76
N ARG A 276 -5.62 27.89 20.41
CA ARG A 276 -5.11 29.15 19.88
C ARG A 276 -3.58 29.10 19.87
N LEU A 277 -2.97 29.63 18.82
CA LEU A 277 -1.52 29.87 18.82
C LEU A 277 -1.21 31.14 19.62
N SER A 278 -0.29 31.05 20.57
CA SER A 278 0.22 32.22 21.30
C SER A 278 0.91 33.21 20.34
N ASP A 279 1.19 34.43 20.79
CA ASP A 279 1.94 35.43 20.01
C ASP A 279 3.43 35.48 20.37
N GLU A 280 3.97 34.43 21.01
CA GLU A 280 5.39 34.33 21.39
C GLU A 280 6.28 34.78 20.22
N PRO A 281 7.27 35.67 20.45
CA PRO A 281 8.00 36.33 19.37
C PRO A 281 8.63 35.30 18.45
N ASP A 282 8.10 35.23 17.23
CA ASP A 282 8.83 34.68 16.09
C ASP A 282 10.18 35.41 16.07
N VAL A 283 11.28 34.68 15.88
CA VAL A 283 12.66 35.24 15.84
C VAL A 283 12.84 36.29 14.72
N PHE A 284 11.78 36.59 13.95
CA PHE A 284 11.70 37.55 12.84
C PHE A 284 10.76 38.74 13.09
N ARG A 285 10.34 39.01 14.33
CA ARG A 285 9.74 40.31 14.67
C ARG A 285 10.83 41.36 14.93
#